data_AF-A0A2I0Q712-F1
#
_entry.id   AF-A0A2I0Q712-F1
#
_cell.length_a   1.000
_cell.length_b   1.000
_cell.length_c   1.000
_cell.angle_alpha   90.00
_cell.angle_beta   90.00
_cell.angle_gamma   90.00
#
_symmetry.space_group_name_H-M   'P 1'
#
loop_
_entity.id
_entity.type
_entity.pdbx_description
1 polymer ?
#
loop_
_entity_poly.entity_id
_entity_poly.type
_entity_poly.pdbx_seq_one_letter_code
_entity_poly.pdbx_strand_id
1 'polypeptide(L)'
;MREFFLEYKLVILIVSAILFVLIFIDVVFHSAKHKIKKQKELYKKNYGNGVVIYAGTDGGLLSYQIDDIYLIGKPDLVMQDKKTKEVFVVDLKSGQSPSEMKKYHAFQLAAYFLMVEKFFSVSVKRGIIRYLDDDNKEHSIKNSAQLKNELLERVRAIADAKKKIEKGEVPQLVRNHNVQHRCDVCEYKSECPQMLV
;
A
#
# COMPACT_ATOMS: atom_id res chain seq x y z
N MET A 1 -18.26 9.58 68.79
CA MET A 1 -18.08 10.69 67.83
C MET A 1 -16.98 10.42 66.80
N ARG A 2 -15.75 10.07 67.22
CA ARG A 2 -14.60 9.84 66.32
C ARG A 2 -14.78 8.69 65.32
N GLU A 3 -15.46 7.61 65.68
CA GLU A 3 -15.72 6.48 64.77
C GLU A 3 -16.74 6.81 63.68
N PHE A 4 -17.77 7.58 64.01
CA PHE A 4 -18.78 8.07 63.06
C PHE A 4 -18.16 8.94 61.95
N PHE A 5 -17.18 9.77 62.29
CA PHE A 5 -16.42 10.57 61.32
C PHE A 5 -15.47 9.72 60.46
N LEU A 6 -15.02 8.57 60.96
CA LEU A 6 -14.14 7.66 60.23
C LEU A 6 -14.92 6.92 59.13
N GLU A 7 -16.12 6.43 59.43
CA GLU A 7 -16.98 5.76 58.46
C GLU A 7 -17.41 6.70 57.34
N TYR A 8 -17.78 7.95 57.66
CA TYR A 8 -18.17 8.93 56.64
C TYR A 8 -17.01 9.29 55.71
N LYS A 9 -15.78 9.39 56.24
CA LYS A 9 -14.57 9.60 55.42
C LYS A 9 -14.30 8.41 54.51
N LEU A 10 -14.49 7.18 54.99
CA LEU A 10 -14.31 5.97 54.19
C LEU A 10 -15.32 5.91 53.05
N VAL A 11 -16.60 6.22 53.31
CA VAL A 11 -17.64 6.29 52.28
C VAL A 11 -17.33 7.35 51.23
N ILE A 12 -16.92 8.56 51.64
CA ILE A 12 -16.53 9.63 50.70
C ILE A 12 -15.34 9.20 49.83
N LEU A 13 -14.33 8.54 50.40
CA LEU A 13 -13.16 8.05 49.66
C LEU A 13 -13.52 6.95 48.66
N ILE A 14 -14.41 6.02 49.04
CA ILE A 14 -14.88 4.97 48.13
C ILE A 14 -15.69 5.58 46.99
N VAL A 15 -16.61 6.49 47.28
CA VAL A 15 -17.44 7.16 46.26
C VAL A 15 -16.56 7.99 45.32
N SER A 16 -15.59 8.74 45.83
CA SER A 16 -14.68 9.54 45.01
C SER A 16 -13.76 8.66 44.14
N ALA A 17 -13.28 7.53 44.67
CA ALA A 17 -12.50 6.56 43.91
C ALA A 17 -13.33 5.93 42.77
N ILE A 18 -14.59 5.56 43.03
CA ILE A 18 -15.50 5.03 42.00
C ILE A 18 -15.74 6.10 40.91
N LEU A 19 -16.02 7.34 41.31
CA LEU A 19 -16.25 8.44 40.36
C LEU A 19 -15.00 8.68 39.49
N PHE A 20 -13.82 8.65 40.09
CA PHE A 20 -12.56 8.80 39.37
C PHE A 20 -12.34 7.67 38.35
N VAL A 21 -12.60 6.42 38.73
CA VAL A 21 -12.50 5.27 37.82
C VAL A 21 -13.47 5.41 36.65
N LEU A 22 -14.72 5.83 36.90
CA LEU A 22 -15.70 6.04 35.83
C LEU A 22 -15.28 7.14 34.85
N ILE A 23 -14.77 8.27 35.35
CA ILE A 23 -14.25 9.36 34.53
C ILE A 23 -13.04 8.88 33.73
N PHE A 24 -12.13 8.15 34.36
CA PHE A 24 -10.94 7.62 33.67
C PHE A 24 -11.32 6.67 32.53
N ILE A 25 -12.27 5.77 32.77
CA ILE A 25 -12.82 4.87 31.76
C ILE A 25 -13.41 5.67 30.58
N ASP A 26 -14.22 6.70 30.84
CA ASP A 26 -14.84 7.50 29.79
C ASP A 26 -13.79 8.26 28.95
N VAL A 27 -12.77 8.84 29.59
CA VAL A 27 -11.64 9.50 28.90
C VAL A 27 -10.89 8.53 28.00
N VAL A 28 -10.62 7.31 28.47
CA VAL A 28 -9.95 6.27 27.66
C VAL A 28 -10.82 5.88 26.47
N PHE A 29 -12.12 5.64 26.67
CA PHE A 29 -13.05 5.32 25.59
C PHE A 29 -13.19 6.47 24.59
N HIS A 30 -13.26 7.71 25.05
CA HIS A 30 -13.33 8.89 24.20
C HIS A 30 -12.06 9.05 23.35
N SER A 31 -10.88 8.90 23.96
CA SER A 31 -9.59 8.95 23.26
C SER A 31 -9.46 7.83 22.22
N ALA A 32 -9.87 6.61 22.56
CA ALA A 32 -9.90 5.49 21.62
C ALA A 32 -10.85 5.76 20.44
N LYS A 33 -12.08 6.22 20.72
CA LYS A 33 -13.04 6.63 19.68
C LYS A 33 -12.50 7.75 18.81
N HIS A 34 -11.84 8.75 19.39
CA HIS A 34 -11.25 9.86 18.65
C HIS A 34 -10.12 9.38 17.73
N LYS A 35 -9.23 8.50 18.20
CA LYS A 35 -8.19 7.89 17.34
C LYS A 35 -8.82 7.12 16.18
N ILE A 36 -9.82 6.28 16.45
CA ILE A 36 -10.54 5.52 15.41
C ILE A 36 -11.22 6.45 14.41
N LYS A 37 -11.86 7.54 14.88
CA LYS A 37 -12.52 8.53 14.02
C LYS A 37 -11.50 9.26 13.15
N LYS A 38 -10.40 9.74 13.71
CA LYS A 38 -9.31 10.42 12.98
C LYS A 38 -8.69 9.50 11.94
N GLN A 39 -8.48 8.24 12.28
CA GLN A 39 -8.00 7.23 11.35
C GLN A 39 -9.02 7.00 10.23
N LYS A 40 -10.31 6.82 10.56
CA LYS A 40 -11.41 6.70 9.58
C LYS A 40 -11.55 7.92 8.67
N GLU A 41 -11.33 9.14 9.17
CA GLU A 41 -11.38 10.36 8.37
C GLU A 41 -10.16 10.50 7.47
N LEU A 42 -8.96 10.18 7.96
CA LEU A 42 -7.77 10.03 7.12
C LEU A 42 -8.00 8.96 6.04
N TYR A 43 -8.65 7.86 6.43
CA TYR A 43 -9.04 6.79 5.52
C TYR A 43 -10.05 7.26 4.47
N LYS A 44 -11.12 7.94 4.89
CA LYS A 44 -12.14 8.44 3.96
C LYS A 44 -11.58 9.51 3.03
N LYS A 45 -10.71 10.39 3.54
CA LYS A 45 -10.04 11.46 2.80
C LYS A 45 -9.11 10.91 1.72
N ASN A 46 -8.29 9.92 2.06
CA ASN A 46 -7.24 9.45 1.15
C ASN A 46 -7.63 8.19 0.36
N TYR A 47 -8.71 7.50 0.74
CA TYR A 47 -9.01 6.15 0.25
C TYR A 47 -10.41 5.95 -0.33
N GLY A 48 -11.31 6.94 -0.22
CA GLY A 48 -12.63 6.91 -0.85
C GLY A 48 -13.66 6.02 -0.13
N ASN A 49 -14.75 5.67 -0.81
CA ASN A 49 -15.92 5.02 -0.20
C ASN A 49 -15.89 3.47 -0.21
N GLY A 50 -14.85 2.85 -0.76
CA GLY A 50 -14.71 1.38 -0.83
C GLY A 50 -14.47 0.72 0.53
N VAL A 51 -14.69 -0.58 0.60
CA VAL A 51 -14.28 -1.42 1.74
C VAL A 51 -12.83 -1.84 1.53
N VAL A 52 -11.97 -1.60 2.51
CA VAL A 52 -10.58 -2.06 2.47
C VAL A 52 -10.58 -3.56 2.79
N ILE A 53 -10.09 -4.38 1.85
CA ILE A 53 -9.94 -5.83 2.05
C ILE A 53 -8.49 -6.22 2.38
N TYR A 54 -7.55 -5.34 2.06
CA TYR A 54 -6.15 -5.45 2.45
C TYR A 54 -5.53 -4.05 2.53
N ALA A 55 -4.69 -3.83 3.54
CA ALA A 55 -3.86 -2.65 3.66
C ALA A 55 -2.42 -3.07 3.92
N GLY A 56 -1.47 -2.54 3.15
CA GLY A 56 -0.05 -2.82 3.31
C GLY A 56 0.47 -2.41 4.68
N THR A 57 -0.13 -1.43 5.37
CA THR A 57 0.28 -1.09 6.74
C THR A 57 0.21 -2.28 7.69
N ASP A 58 -0.80 -3.14 7.50
CA ASP A 58 -1.13 -4.24 8.42
C ASP A 58 -0.97 -5.64 7.78
N GLY A 59 -0.83 -5.68 6.45
CA GLY A 59 -0.76 -6.90 5.65
C GLY A 59 0.66 -7.45 5.45
N GLY A 60 0.74 -8.77 5.29
CA GLY A 60 1.98 -9.47 4.93
C GLY A 60 2.33 -9.37 3.44
N LEU A 61 3.51 -9.90 3.07
CA LEU A 61 3.93 -10.01 1.67
C LEU A 61 3.01 -10.96 0.91
N LEU A 62 2.67 -10.56 -0.32
CA LEU A 62 1.97 -11.42 -1.26
C LEU A 62 2.97 -12.01 -2.26
N SER A 63 2.64 -13.17 -2.81
CA SER A 63 3.46 -13.81 -3.84
C SER A 63 2.62 -14.42 -4.94
N TYR A 64 3.23 -14.53 -6.12
CA TYR A 64 2.67 -15.19 -7.28
C TYR A 64 3.79 -15.95 -8.00
N GLN A 65 3.58 -17.24 -8.25
CA GLN A 65 4.55 -18.08 -8.94
C GLN A 65 4.30 -18.03 -10.46
N ILE A 66 5.35 -17.78 -11.22
CA ILE A 66 5.40 -17.80 -12.69
C ILE A 66 6.49 -18.80 -13.06
N ASP A 67 6.12 -19.98 -13.52
CA ASP A 67 7.09 -21.04 -13.83
C ASP A 67 7.95 -21.35 -12.55
N ASP A 68 9.27 -21.16 -12.60
CA ASP A 68 10.22 -21.29 -11.48
C ASP A 68 10.50 -19.95 -10.74
N ILE A 69 9.80 -18.88 -11.10
CA ILE A 69 10.03 -17.51 -10.61
C ILE A 69 8.94 -17.13 -9.60
N TYR A 70 9.34 -16.52 -8.48
CA TYR A 70 8.41 -15.92 -7.53
C TYR A 70 8.40 -14.39 -7.68
N LEU A 71 7.25 -13.86 -8.07
CA LEU A 71 6.94 -12.44 -7.94
C LEU A 71 6.45 -12.20 -6.51
N ILE A 72 7.16 -11.37 -5.75
CA ILE A 72 6.84 -11.07 -4.35
C ILE A 72 6.67 -9.56 -4.23
N GLY A 73 5.66 -9.12 -3.49
CA GLY A 73 5.40 -7.70 -3.33
C GLY A 73 4.35 -7.40 -2.27
N LYS A 74 4.16 -6.12 -2.01
CA LYS A 74 3.26 -5.62 -0.99
C LYS A 74 2.43 -4.47 -1.57
N PRO A 75 1.16 -4.73 -1.95
CA PRO A 75 0.28 -3.66 -2.39
C PRO A 75 0.08 -2.63 -1.28
N ASP A 76 -0.15 -1.36 -1.60
CA ASP A 76 -0.52 -0.39 -0.57
C ASP A 76 -1.93 -0.67 -0.07
N LEU A 77 -2.86 -0.93 -1.00
CA LEU A 77 -4.22 -1.31 -0.68
C LEU A 77 -4.86 -2.22 -1.70
N VAL A 78 -5.80 -3.02 -1.21
CA VAL A 78 -6.83 -3.65 -2.02
C VAL A 78 -8.19 -3.25 -1.47
N MET A 79 -9.06 -2.82 -2.36
CA MET A 79 -10.37 -2.30 -2.02
C MET A 79 -11.46 -3.04 -2.79
N GLN A 80 -12.65 -3.06 -2.21
CA GLN A 80 -13.87 -3.53 -2.85
C GLN A 80 -14.91 -2.42 -2.89
N ASP A 81 -15.49 -2.18 -4.07
CA ASP A 81 -16.60 -1.24 -4.19
C ASP A 81 -17.83 -1.77 -3.44
N LYS A 82 -18.49 -0.91 -2.66
CA LYS A 82 -19.64 -1.32 -1.83
C LYS A 82 -20.84 -1.75 -2.66
N LYS A 83 -21.06 -1.08 -3.81
CA LYS A 83 -22.22 -1.26 -4.69
C LYS A 83 -21.96 -2.36 -5.71
N THR A 84 -20.87 -2.27 -6.46
CA THR A 84 -20.57 -3.21 -7.56
C THR A 84 -19.87 -4.47 -7.09
N LYS A 85 -19.33 -4.48 -5.86
CA LYS A 85 -18.50 -5.57 -5.30
C LYS A 85 -17.21 -5.81 -6.09
N GLU A 86 -16.87 -4.93 -7.01
CA GLU A 86 -15.64 -5.02 -7.79
C GLU A 86 -14.42 -4.79 -6.91
N VAL A 87 -13.44 -5.68 -7.04
CA VAL A 87 -12.15 -5.56 -6.37
C VAL A 87 -11.19 -4.76 -7.24
N PHE A 88 -10.48 -3.81 -6.63
CA PHE A 88 -9.46 -2.99 -7.28
C PHE A 88 -8.27 -2.74 -6.35
N VAL A 89 -7.10 -2.58 -6.95
CA VAL A 89 -5.85 -2.27 -6.22
C VAL A 89 -5.62 -0.77 -6.25
N VAL A 90 -5.12 -0.21 -5.15
CA VAL A 90 -4.69 1.20 -5.09
C VAL A 90 -3.23 1.22 -4.64
N ASP A 91 -2.39 1.90 -5.41
CA ASP A 91 -0.99 2.21 -5.10
C ASP A 91 -0.88 3.72 -4.87
N LEU A 92 -0.24 4.11 -3.77
CA LEU A 92 -0.12 5.50 -3.33
C LEU A 92 1.25 6.04 -3.73
N LYS A 93 1.26 7.22 -4.34
CA LYS A 93 2.49 7.92 -4.69
C LYS A 93 2.51 9.30 -4.03
N SER A 94 3.69 9.71 -3.59
CA SER A 94 4.00 11.10 -3.30
C SER A 94 4.39 11.85 -4.58
N GLY A 95 4.41 13.17 -4.50
CA GLY A 95 4.76 14.06 -5.59
C GLY A 95 3.62 14.35 -6.58
N GLN A 96 3.96 15.10 -7.61
CA GLN A 96 3.03 15.60 -8.62
C GLN A 96 2.60 14.50 -9.60
N SER A 97 1.32 14.48 -9.98
CA SER A 97 0.82 13.52 -10.94
C SER A 97 1.28 13.88 -12.35
N PRO A 98 1.89 12.95 -13.11
CA PRO A 98 2.17 13.16 -14.52
C PRO A 98 0.86 13.33 -15.31
N SER A 99 0.95 13.88 -16.52
CA SER A 99 -0.20 14.01 -17.43
C SER A 99 -0.84 12.68 -17.78
N GLU A 100 -0.05 11.61 -17.81
CA GLU A 100 -0.46 10.26 -18.19
C GLU A 100 0.19 9.21 -17.28
N MET A 101 -0.47 8.05 -17.13
CA MET A 101 0.11 6.92 -16.41
C MET A 101 1.38 6.43 -17.11
N LYS A 102 2.48 6.38 -16.37
CA LYS A 102 3.73 5.80 -16.88
C LYS A 102 3.66 4.27 -16.90
N LYS A 103 4.26 3.65 -17.91
CA LYS A 103 4.21 2.19 -18.14
C LYS A 103 4.75 1.35 -16.97
N TYR A 104 5.71 1.87 -16.20
CA TYR A 104 6.21 1.18 -15.00
C TYR A 104 5.18 1.13 -13.87
N HIS A 105 4.33 2.15 -13.72
CA HIS A 105 3.19 2.09 -12.79
C HIS A 105 2.15 1.08 -13.24
N ALA A 106 1.87 1.01 -14.54
CA ALA A 106 1.00 -0.02 -15.11
C ALA A 106 1.50 -1.43 -14.82
N PHE A 107 2.80 -1.68 -15.00
CA PHE A 107 3.41 -2.98 -14.68
C PHE A 107 3.40 -3.29 -13.18
N GLN A 108 3.64 -2.30 -12.32
CA GLN A 108 3.54 -2.47 -10.88
C GLN A 108 2.12 -2.94 -10.47
N LEU A 109 1.08 -2.26 -10.98
CA LEU A 109 -0.31 -2.64 -10.73
C LEU A 109 -0.64 -4.03 -11.30
N ALA A 110 -0.15 -4.35 -12.50
CA ALA A 110 -0.31 -5.67 -13.09
C ALA A 110 0.28 -6.79 -12.20
N ALA A 111 1.43 -6.52 -11.59
CA ALA A 111 2.08 -7.42 -10.65
C ALA A 111 1.18 -7.67 -9.44
N TYR A 112 0.62 -6.59 -8.88
CA TYR A 112 -0.34 -6.69 -7.78
C TYR A 112 -1.63 -7.41 -8.16
N PHE A 113 -2.14 -7.26 -9.39
CA PHE A 113 -3.32 -8.00 -9.83
C PHE A 113 -3.10 -9.51 -9.70
N LEU A 114 -1.98 -10.04 -10.20
CA LEU A 114 -1.67 -11.46 -10.11
C LEU A 114 -1.59 -11.94 -8.66
N MET A 115 -0.87 -11.21 -7.81
CA MET A 115 -0.69 -11.54 -6.40
C MET A 115 -2.00 -11.50 -5.62
N VAL A 116 -2.82 -10.48 -5.82
CA VAL A 116 -4.11 -10.29 -5.13
C VAL A 116 -5.13 -11.31 -5.58
N GLU A 117 -5.25 -11.55 -6.90
CA GLU A 117 -6.18 -12.56 -7.42
C GLU A 117 -5.85 -13.95 -6.89
N LYS A 118 -4.56 -14.30 -6.79
CA LYS A 118 -4.10 -15.57 -6.23
C LYS A 118 -4.34 -15.68 -4.73
N PHE A 119 -3.96 -14.66 -3.96
CA PHE A 119 -4.02 -14.72 -2.50
C PHE A 119 -5.45 -14.70 -1.97
N PHE A 120 -6.30 -13.82 -2.53
CA PHE A 120 -7.69 -13.66 -2.07
C PHE A 120 -8.70 -14.51 -2.85
N SER A 121 -8.28 -15.20 -3.91
CA SER A 121 -9.19 -15.93 -4.81
C SER A 121 -10.32 -15.05 -5.37
N VAL A 122 -9.97 -13.82 -5.77
CA VAL A 122 -10.89 -12.81 -6.33
C VAL A 122 -10.51 -12.44 -7.76
N SER A 123 -11.40 -11.74 -8.48
CA SER A 123 -11.08 -11.09 -9.76
C SER A 123 -10.86 -9.60 -9.54
N VAL A 124 -9.66 -9.12 -9.83
CA VAL A 124 -9.33 -7.70 -9.77
C VAL A 124 -9.72 -7.06 -11.10
N LYS A 125 -10.51 -5.98 -11.08
CA LYS A 125 -11.02 -5.34 -12.31
C LYS A 125 -10.09 -4.25 -12.84
N ARG A 126 -9.46 -3.51 -11.93
CA ARG A 126 -8.60 -2.37 -12.26
C ARG A 126 -7.63 -2.07 -11.13
N GLY A 127 -6.64 -1.26 -11.46
CA GLY A 127 -5.72 -0.64 -10.52
C GLY A 127 -5.78 0.87 -10.63
N ILE A 128 -5.43 1.54 -9.54
CA ILE A 128 -5.39 2.99 -9.42
C ILE A 128 -4.03 3.38 -8.87
N ILE A 129 -3.37 4.36 -9.49
CA ILE A 129 -2.31 5.13 -8.86
C ILE A 129 -2.93 6.41 -8.33
N ARG A 130 -2.75 6.71 -7.04
CA ARG A 130 -3.23 7.94 -6.41
C ARG A 130 -2.06 8.79 -5.92
N TYR A 131 -2.03 10.05 -6.34
CA TYR A 131 -0.99 11.01 -5.99
C TYR A 131 -1.44 11.87 -4.81
N LEU A 132 -0.90 11.60 -3.62
CA LEU A 132 -1.35 12.20 -2.37
C LEU A 132 -1.04 13.71 -2.29
N ASP A 133 0.03 14.16 -2.93
CA ASP A 133 0.51 15.54 -2.89
C ASP A 133 -0.06 16.41 -4.05
N ASP A 134 -0.94 15.83 -4.87
CA ASP A 134 -1.56 16.48 -6.04
C ASP A 134 -3.08 16.28 -5.99
N ASP A 135 -3.70 16.75 -4.90
CA ASP A 135 -5.15 16.68 -4.63
C ASP A 135 -5.77 15.29 -4.87
N ASN A 136 -5.05 14.23 -4.50
CA ASN A 136 -5.45 12.84 -4.74
C ASN A 136 -5.75 12.52 -6.21
N LYS A 137 -5.09 13.19 -7.16
CA LYS A 137 -5.25 12.90 -8.58
C LYS A 137 -4.95 11.44 -8.88
N GLU A 138 -5.77 10.85 -9.75
CA GLU A 138 -5.74 9.42 -10.03
C GLU A 138 -5.45 9.12 -11.50
N HIS A 139 -4.70 8.05 -11.70
CA HIS A 139 -4.63 7.35 -12.97
C HIS A 139 -5.14 5.93 -12.78
N SER A 140 -5.98 5.44 -13.69
CA SER A 140 -6.54 4.10 -13.60
C SER A 140 -6.17 3.24 -14.80
N ILE A 141 -6.04 1.93 -14.58
CA ILE A 141 -5.76 0.96 -15.63
C ILE A 141 -6.58 -0.31 -15.42
N LYS A 142 -7.17 -0.83 -16.49
CA LYS A 142 -7.94 -2.07 -16.46
C LYS A 142 -7.01 -3.26 -16.32
N ASN A 143 -7.43 -4.25 -15.55
CA ASN A 143 -6.77 -5.56 -15.53
C ASN A 143 -7.09 -6.32 -16.83
N SER A 144 -6.25 -6.13 -17.85
CA SER A 144 -6.43 -6.76 -19.16
C SER A 144 -5.47 -7.94 -19.36
N ALA A 145 -5.88 -8.90 -20.20
CA ALA A 145 -5.00 -10.01 -20.59
C ALA A 145 -3.72 -9.52 -21.27
N GLN A 146 -3.82 -8.48 -22.11
CA GLN A 146 -2.67 -7.85 -22.74
C GLN A 146 -1.66 -7.33 -21.71
N LEU A 147 -2.11 -6.57 -20.71
CA LEU A 147 -1.24 -6.01 -19.68
C LEU A 147 -0.56 -7.13 -18.86
N LYS A 148 -1.30 -8.18 -18.53
CA LYS A 148 -0.75 -9.37 -17.84
C LYS A 148 0.33 -10.04 -18.70
N ASN A 149 0.06 -10.27 -19.98
CA ASN A 149 1.02 -10.91 -20.88
C ASN A 149 2.29 -10.06 -21.03
N GLU A 150 2.15 -8.74 -21.24
CA GLU A 150 3.28 -7.82 -21.30
C GLU A 150 4.11 -7.85 -20.00
N LEU A 151 3.46 -7.91 -18.82
CA LEU A 151 4.18 -8.05 -17.55
C LEU A 151 4.95 -9.38 -17.49
N LEU A 152 4.31 -10.50 -17.84
CA LEU A 152 4.95 -11.82 -17.78
C LEU A 152 6.19 -11.90 -18.69
N GLU A 153 6.14 -11.28 -19.87
CA GLU A 153 7.31 -11.14 -20.74
C GLU A 153 8.46 -10.38 -20.06
N ARG A 154 8.16 -9.26 -19.36
CA ARG A 154 9.19 -8.50 -18.63
C ARG A 154 9.77 -9.28 -17.46
N VAL A 155 8.94 -9.98 -16.70
CA VAL A 155 9.40 -10.81 -15.57
C VAL A 155 10.31 -11.92 -16.07
N ARG A 156 9.94 -12.62 -17.14
CA ARG A 156 10.77 -13.67 -17.75
C ARG A 156 12.09 -13.11 -18.29
N ALA A 157 12.07 -11.94 -18.95
CA ALA A 157 13.28 -11.29 -19.41
C ALA A 157 14.25 -10.93 -18.26
N ILE A 158 13.71 -10.45 -17.13
CA ILE A 158 14.51 -10.17 -15.92
C ILE A 158 15.09 -11.47 -15.36
N ALA A 159 14.31 -12.54 -15.31
CA ALA A 159 14.77 -13.84 -14.81
C ALA A 159 15.85 -14.47 -15.69
N ASP A 160 15.70 -14.42 -17.02
CA ASP A 160 16.73 -14.85 -17.98
C ASP A 160 18.03 -14.06 -17.79
N ALA A 161 17.93 -12.73 -17.65
CA ALA A 161 19.09 -11.89 -17.43
C ALA A 161 19.83 -12.24 -16.13
N LYS A 162 19.09 -12.52 -15.03
CA LYS A 162 19.69 -12.99 -13.77
C LYS A 162 20.44 -14.30 -13.96
N LYS A 163 19.81 -15.29 -14.60
CA LYS A 163 20.43 -16.59 -14.88
C LYS A 163 21.72 -16.47 -15.71
N LYS A 164 21.76 -15.55 -16.67
CA LYS A 164 22.96 -15.25 -17.47
C LYS A 164 24.08 -14.64 -16.62
N ILE A 165 23.76 -13.64 -15.80
CA ILE A 165 24.72 -13.01 -14.88
C ILE A 165 25.34 -14.06 -13.95
N GLU A 166 24.54 -14.95 -13.37
CA GLU A 166 25.02 -16.03 -12.48
C GLU A 166 25.99 -17.00 -13.17
N LYS A 167 25.88 -17.16 -14.49
CA LYS A 167 26.80 -17.96 -15.32
C LYS A 167 28.03 -17.19 -15.81
N GLY A 168 28.16 -15.91 -15.45
CA GLY A 168 29.21 -15.03 -15.98
C GLY A 168 28.96 -14.56 -17.42
N GLU A 169 27.76 -14.74 -17.95
CA GLU A 169 27.37 -14.27 -19.28
C GLU A 169 26.86 -12.83 -19.23
N VAL A 170 27.05 -12.07 -20.32
CA VAL A 170 26.52 -10.71 -20.44
C VAL A 170 25.03 -10.77 -20.83
N PRO A 171 24.10 -10.30 -19.97
CA PRO A 171 22.69 -10.32 -20.31
C PRO A 171 22.37 -9.27 -21.38
N GLN A 172 21.41 -9.58 -22.25
CA GLN A 172 20.87 -8.62 -23.22
C GLN A 172 19.81 -7.71 -22.56
N LEU A 173 20.23 -6.89 -21.60
CA LEU A 173 19.39 -5.87 -20.97
C LEU A 173 19.79 -4.48 -21.48
N VAL A 174 18.88 -3.85 -22.21
CA VAL A 174 19.05 -2.45 -22.63
C VAL A 174 18.56 -1.54 -21.51
N ARG A 175 19.49 -0.77 -20.94
CA ARG A 175 19.17 0.31 -20.00
C ARG A 175 18.54 1.47 -20.76
N ASN A 176 17.54 2.11 -20.15
CA ASN A 176 16.88 3.27 -20.75
C ASN A 176 17.65 4.56 -20.42
N HIS A 177 18.48 5.01 -21.36
CA HIS A 177 19.20 6.29 -21.33
C HIS A 177 18.56 7.33 -22.26
N ASN A 178 17.23 7.30 -22.41
CA ASN A 178 16.52 8.30 -23.23
C ASN A 178 15.86 9.40 -22.38
N VAL A 179 16.05 9.36 -21.05
CA VAL A 179 15.43 10.29 -20.11
C VAL A 179 16.49 10.79 -19.14
N GLN A 180 16.95 12.03 -19.34
CA GLN A 180 18.03 12.67 -18.57
C GLN A 180 17.82 12.54 -17.06
N HIS A 181 16.64 12.93 -16.57
CA HIS A 181 16.30 12.86 -15.14
C HIS A 181 16.54 11.46 -14.53
N ARG A 182 16.32 10.37 -15.28
CA ARG A 182 16.56 9.02 -14.74
C ARG A 182 18.03 8.76 -14.49
N CYS A 183 18.92 9.34 -15.29
CA CYS A 183 20.37 9.27 -15.07
C CYS A 183 20.77 10.17 -13.89
N ASP A 184 20.15 11.35 -13.75
CA ASP A 184 20.50 12.31 -12.70
C ASP A 184 20.24 11.80 -11.29
N VAL A 185 19.18 11.02 -11.10
CA VAL A 185 18.79 10.43 -9.80
C VAL A 185 19.21 8.96 -9.64
N CYS A 186 19.94 8.41 -10.62
CA CYS A 186 20.36 7.01 -10.57
C CYS A 186 21.50 6.84 -9.55
N GLU A 187 21.31 5.97 -8.56
CA GLU A 187 22.34 5.65 -7.57
C GLU A 187 23.58 4.99 -8.20
N TYR A 188 23.43 4.37 -9.37
CA TYR A 188 24.51 3.73 -10.12
C TYR A 188 25.18 4.67 -11.16
N LYS A 189 24.91 5.99 -11.11
CA LYS A 189 25.40 6.95 -12.13
C LYS A 189 26.93 6.91 -12.28
N SER A 190 27.68 6.85 -11.17
CA SER A 190 29.15 6.86 -11.16
C SER A 190 29.79 5.65 -11.81
N GLU A 191 29.06 4.54 -11.91
CA GLU A 191 29.56 3.27 -12.46
C GLU A 191 28.92 2.94 -13.81
N CYS A 192 28.03 3.79 -14.32
CA CYS A 192 27.32 3.54 -15.57
C CYS A 192 28.11 4.08 -16.77
N PRO A 193 28.66 3.21 -17.65
CA PRO A 193 29.42 3.66 -18.82
C PRO A 193 28.55 4.32 -19.91
N GLN A 194 27.23 4.35 -19.73
CA GLN A 194 26.23 4.84 -20.68
C GLN A 194 25.43 6.03 -20.12
N MET A 195 25.83 6.60 -18.97
CA MET A 195 25.10 7.73 -18.38
C MET A 195 24.96 8.89 -19.36
N LEU A 196 23.82 9.58 -19.32
CA LEU A 196 23.70 10.85 -19.99
C LEU A 196 24.41 11.93 -19.17
N VAL A 197 25.22 12.75 -19.86
CA VAL A 197 25.95 13.90 -19.31
C VAL A 197 25.05 15.12 -19.36
#